data_AF-A0A4R2HCX5-F1
#
_entry.id   AF-A0A4R2HCX5-F1
#
_cell.length_a   1.000
_cell.length_b   1.000
_cell.length_c   1.000
_cell.angle_alpha   90.00
_cell.angle_beta   90.00
_cell.angle_gamma   90.00
#
_symmetry.space_group_name_H-M   'P 1'
#
loop_
_entity.id
_entity.type
_entity.pdbx_description
1 polymer ?
#
loop_
_entity_poly.entity_id
_entity_poly.type
_entity_poly.pdbx_seq_one_letter_code
_entity_poly.pdbx_strand_id
1 'polypeptide(L)'
;MTMKNNELETKSELQNESLFKGSLGRRSFLQYAGASAAGIALVAAGCKKDRGVENVMTGATLDFKNEIGVLNYAYALEQLEAAFYVKVASAPPSSFTTAQKAYFQDIQFHEIAHREFFKNVLSTAAIGSLEVDFSSIDFTSASGVLGAAMAFEDLGVAAYNGAGVRITTDAYLVAAGKIVSVEARHAAYIRDIISNGNFANLTELTALGADVAGGLDASLTPDKVLAANAAGKYIKTKINVINL
;
A
#
# COMPACT_ATOMS: atom_id res chain seq x y z
N MET A 1 28.03 -26.43 -28.96
CA MET A 1 28.33 -25.38 -27.96
C MET A 1 27.20 -24.35 -28.02
N THR A 2 25.97 -24.72 -27.70
CA THR A 2 25.35 -25.02 -26.39
C THR A 2 24.85 -23.75 -25.70
N MET A 3 23.53 -23.57 -25.82
CA MET A 3 22.55 -23.07 -24.85
C MET A 3 23.08 -22.18 -23.71
N LYS A 4 22.76 -20.88 -23.76
CA LYS A 4 22.91 -19.95 -22.62
C LYS A 4 21.73 -19.01 -22.34
N ASN A 5 20.63 -19.09 -23.11
CA ASN A 5 19.53 -18.13 -22.97
C ASN A 5 18.28 -18.69 -22.26
N ASN A 6 18.22 -19.99 -21.96
CA ASN A 6 17.03 -20.59 -21.31
C ASN A 6 17.08 -20.62 -19.77
N GLU A 7 18.25 -20.43 -19.14
CA GLU A 7 18.40 -20.60 -17.68
C GLU A 7 17.92 -19.39 -16.84
N LEU A 8 17.78 -18.21 -17.45
CA LEU A 8 17.31 -17.01 -16.75
C LEU A 8 15.79 -16.91 -16.72
N GLU A 9 15.12 -17.28 -17.83
CA GLU A 9 13.65 -17.33 -17.90
C GLU A 9 13.09 -18.47 -17.04
N THR A 10 13.70 -19.66 -17.07
CA THR A 10 13.26 -20.77 -16.20
C THR A 10 13.45 -20.47 -14.72
N LYS A 11 14.49 -19.74 -14.29
CA LYS A 11 14.66 -19.43 -12.87
C LYS A 11 13.63 -18.45 -12.34
N SER A 12 13.22 -17.44 -13.12
CA SER A 12 12.18 -16.50 -12.70
C SER A 12 10.81 -17.17 -12.67
N GLU A 13 10.51 -18.04 -13.65
CA GLU A 13 9.28 -18.83 -13.72
C GLU A 13 9.21 -19.88 -12.60
N LEU A 14 10.32 -20.56 -12.29
CA LEU A 14 10.41 -21.54 -11.19
C LEU A 14 10.32 -20.87 -9.81
N GLN A 15 10.87 -19.66 -9.66
CA GLN A 15 10.67 -18.88 -8.43
C GLN A 15 9.21 -18.45 -8.28
N ASN A 16 8.57 -17.97 -9.34
CA ASN A 16 7.14 -17.63 -9.35
C ASN A 16 6.26 -18.85 -9.02
N GLU A 17 6.49 -20.00 -9.66
CA GLU A 17 5.76 -21.24 -9.34
C GLU A 17 5.95 -21.69 -7.88
N SER A 18 7.17 -21.59 -7.34
CA SER A 18 7.45 -21.97 -5.95
C SER A 18 6.85 -21.01 -4.92
N LEU A 19 6.69 -19.73 -5.27
CA LEU A 19 6.06 -18.68 -4.47
C LEU A 19 4.55 -18.94 -4.29
N PHE A 20 3.89 -19.51 -5.30
CA PHE A 20 2.44 -19.73 -5.30
C PHE A 20 2.01 -21.16 -4.89
N LYS A 21 2.91 -22.16 -4.95
CA LYS A 21 2.63 -23.54 -4.48
C LYS A 21 2.88 -23.78 -2.99
N GLY A 22 3.65 -22.92 -2.32
CA GLY A 22 3.92 -23.02 -0.89
C GLY A 22 2.90 -22.25 -0.06
N SER A 23 2.45 -22.81 1.07
CA SER A 23 1.78 -22.03 2.11
C SER A 23 2.63 -20.79 2.43
N LEU A 24 2.16 -19.60 2.04
CA LEU A 24 2.87 -18.33 2.24
C LEU A 24 2.98 -18.06 3.75
N GLY A 25 4.02 -18.61 4.39
CA GLY A 25 4.31 -18.37 5.79
C GLY A 25 4.62 -16.89 6.03
N ARG A 26 4.28 -16.38 7.22
CA ARG A 26 4.59 -15.00 7.66
C ARG A 26 6.08 -14.66 7.48
N ARG A 27 6.95 -15.67 7.61
CA ARG A 27 8.40 -15.59 7.37
C ARG A 27 8.75 -15.40 5.88
N SER A 28 8.06 -16.07 4.97
CA SER A 28 8.30 -15.94 3.53
C SER A 28 7.85 -14.57 3.01
N PHE A 29 6.75 -14.05 3.55
CA PHE A 29 6.31 -12.66 3.30
C PHE A 29 7.36 -11.64 3.76
N LEU A 30 7.85 -11.77 5.00
CA LEU A 30 8.91 -10.89 5.52
C LEU A 30 10.26 -11.05 4.82
N GLN A 31 10.60 -12.24 4.30
CA GLN A 31 11.81 -12.43 3.50
C GLN A 31 11.73 -11.75 2.14
N TYR A 32 10.54 -11.73 1.53
CA TYR A 32 10.30 -11.05 0.27
C TYR A 32 10.23 -9.53 0.44
N ALA A 33 9.57 -9.04 1.48
CA ALA A 33 9.52 -7.63 1.85
C ALA A 33 10.85 -7.10 2.41
N GLY A 34 11.62 -7.94 3.11
CA GLY A 34 12.87 -7.56 3.78
C GLY A 34 14.13 -7.70 2.93
N ALA A 35 14.08 -8.40 1.78
CA ALA A 35 15.21 -8.50 0.85
C ALA A 35 15.62 -7.15 0.24
N SER A 36 14.82 -6.10 0.38
CA SER A 36 15.11 -4.72 -0.01
C SER A 36 15.69 -3.85 1.12
N ALA A 37 15.62 -4.26 2.39
CA ALA A 37 16.06 -3.45 3.53
C ALA A 37 17.57 -3.51 3.84
N ALA A 38 18.28 -4.54 3.35
CA ALA A 38 19.72 -4.71 3.61
C ALA A 38 20.64 -3.93 2.64
N GLY A 39 20.08 -3.07 1.77
CA GLY A 39 20.79 -2.52 0.60
C GLY A 39 20.89 -1.01 0.49
N ILE A 40 20.65 -0.22 1.54
CA ILE A 40 20.83 1.25 1.49
C ILE A 40 22.10 1.64 2.25
N ALA A 41 23.25 1.29 1.67
CA ALA A 41 24.54 1.86 2.02
C ALA A 41 25.04 2.68 0.81
N LEU A 42 25.06 4.01 0.98
CA LEU A 42 25.84 5.02 0.24
C LEU A 42 26.11 4.73 -1.25
N VAL A 43 25.30 5.32 -2.15
CA VAL A 43 25.72 5.55 -3.55
C VAL A 43 25.87 7.04 -3.78
N ALA A 44 27.08 7.53 -3.50
CA ALA A 44 27.58 8.78 -4.04
C ALA A 44 28.42 8.47 -5.30
N ALA A 45 28.22 9.28 -6.34
CA ALA A 45 29.03 9.43 -7.56
C ALA A 45 29.10 8.23 -8.52
N GLY A 46 28.39 8.35 -9.64
CA GLY A 46 28.53 7.48 -10.80
C GLY A 46 27.77 7.99 -12.01
N CYS A 47 28.20 9.11 -12.59
CA CYS A 47 27.66 9.61 -13.86
C CYS A 47 27.89 8.59 -14.98
N LYS A 48 26.81 8.06 -15.56
CA LYS A 48 26.77 7.71 -16.98
C LYS A 48 25.49 8.26 -17.59
N LYS A 49 25.71 9.09 -18.60
CA LYS A 49 24.72 9.81 -19.40
C LYS A 49 24.08 8.81 -20.35
N ASP A 50 22.83 8.43 -20.12
CA ASP A 50 22.01 7.78 -21.13
C ASP A 50 20.54 8.22 -21.03
N ARG A 51 20.11 8.81 -22.15
CA ARG A 51 18.74 9.01 -22.65
C ARG A 51 17.71 9.46 -21.62
N GLY A 52 17.50 10.78 -21.57
CA GLY A 52 16.30 11.36 -20.97
C GLY A 52 15.05 10.74 -21.59
N VAL A 53 14.44 9.82 -20.86
CA VAL A 53 12.99 9.61 -20.95
C VAL A 53 12.41 10.84 -20.28
N GLU A 54 12.01 11.81 -21.09
CA GLU A 54 11.05 12.80 -20.62
C GLU A 54 9.85 12.01 -20.10
N ASN A 55 9.70 11.99 -18.77
CA ASN A 55 8.53 11.43 -18.11
C ASN A 55 7.41 12.44 -18.36
N VAL A 56 6.87 12.42 -19.57
CA VAL A 56 5.63 13.11 -19.90
C VAL A 56 4.59 12.52 -18.98
N MET A 57 4.13 13.31 -18.01
CA MET A 57 3.14 12.98 -16.99
C MET A 57 1.80 12.64 -17.64
N THR A 58 1.72 11.49 -18.29
CA THR A 58 0.47 10.80 -18.61
C THR A 58 0.15 9.98 -17.37
N GLY A 59 -0.93 10.33 -16.66
CA GLY A 59 -1.31 9.72 -15.39
C GLY A 59 -1.36 8.18 -15.38
N ALA A 60 -1.57 7.58 -14.22
CA ALA A 60 -1.68 6.13 -14.11
C ALA A 60 -3.06 5.65 -14.58
N THR A 61 -3.10 4.58 -15.38
CA THR A 61 -4.36 3.94 -15.78
C THR A 61 -4.51 2.62 -15.04
N LEU A 62 -5.65 2.46 -14.36
CA LEU A 62 -6.05 1.24 -13.67
C LEU A 62 -7.09 0.53 -14.54
N ASP A 63 -6.72 -0.61 -15.12
CA ASP A 63 -7.56 -1.41 -16.01
C ASP A 63 -8.14 -2.62 -15.27
N PHE A 64 -9.38 -2.51 -14.84
CA PHE A 64 -10.08 -3.53 -14.05
C PHE A 64 -10.66 -4.69 -14.88
N LYS A 65 -10.24 -4.85 -16.15
CA LYS A 65 -10.64 -6.00 -16.98
C LYS A 65 -10.32 -7.36 -16.35
N ASN A 66 -9.33 -7.39 -15.46
CA ASN A 66 -8.92 -8.56 -14.68
C ASN A 66 -8.30 -8.11 -13.36
N GLU A 67 -7.88 -9.07 -12.54
CA GLU A 67 -7.35 -8.80 -11.20
C GLU A 67 -6.04 -7.96 -11.19
N ILE A 68 -5.32 -7.81 -12.31
CA ILE A 68 -4.16 -6.91 -12.39
C ILE A 68 -4.55 -5.45 -12.16
N GLY A 69 -5.76 -5.05 -12.56
CA GLY A 69 -6.30 -3.73 -12.24
C GLY A 69 -6.49 -3.54 -10.74
N VAL A 70 -6.97 -4.58 -10.06
CA VAL A 70 -7.16 -4.59 -8.59
C VAL A 70 -5.82 -4.53 -7.87
N LEU A 71 -4.82 -5.26 -8.34
CA LEU A 71 -3.47 -5.24 -7.75
C LEU A 71 -2.77 -3.89 -7.97
N ASN A 72 -2.91 -3.26 -9.15
CA ASN A 72 -2.38 -1.92 -9.37
C ASN A 72 -3.14 -0.85 -8.58
N TYR A 73 -4.43 -1.06 -8.34
CA TYR A 73 -5.23 -0.23 -7.46
C TYR A 73 -4.72 -0.30 -6.01
N ALA A 74 -4.51 -1.50 -5.47
CA ALA A 74 -3.88 -1.66 -4.16
C ALA A 74 -2.49 -1.01 -4.13
N TYR A 75 -1.64 -1.30 -5.12
CA TYR A 75 -0.31 -0.70 -5.25
C TYR A 75 -0.32 0.84 -5.27
N ALA A 76 -1.33 1.47 -5.85
CA ALA A 76 -1.48 2.92 -5.83
C ALA A 76 -1.72 3.46 -4.41
N LEU A 77 -2.56 2.79 -3.62
CA LEU A 77 -2.85 3.16 -2.23
C LEU A 77 -1.64 2.91 -1.33
N GLU A 78 -0.97 1.77 -1.49
CA GLU A 78 0.26 1.46 -0.74
C GLU A 78 1.40 2.45 -1.03
N GLN A 79 1.48 2.99 -2.25
CA GLN A 79 2.41 4.07 -2.56
C GLN A 79 2.08 5.35 -1.80
N LEU A 80 0.80 5.69 -1.67
CA LEU A 80 0.33 6.86 -0.94
C LEU A 80 0.67 6.72 0.55
N GLU A 81 0.31 5.59 1.17
CA GLU A 81 0.52 5.34 2.60
C GLU A 81 2.00 5.24 2.94
N ALA A 82 2.79 4.50 2.14
CA ALA A 82 4.23 4.44 2.36
C ALA A 82 4.89 5.82 2.24
N ALA A 83 4.46 6.67 1.31
CA ALA A 83 4.97 8.04 1.20
C ALA A 83 4.61 8.89 2.43
N PHE A 84 3.39 8.74 2.95
CA PHE A 84 2.94 9.42 4.17
C PHE A 84 3.76 8.97 5.39
N TYR A 85 3.87 7.68 5.66
CA TYR A 85 4.56 7.17 6.84
C TYR A 85 6.07 7.37 6.79
N VAL A 86 6.69 7.31 5.61
CA VAL A 86 8.10 7.74 5.45
C VAL A 86 8.28 9.19 5.89
N LYS A 87 7.35 10.07 5.51
CA LYS A 87 7.39 11.48 5.90
C LYS A 87 7.21 11.64 7.41
N VAL A 88 6.22 10.97 8.02
CA VAL A 88 5.99 11.02 9.47
C VAL A 88 7.20 10.48 10.24
N ALA A 89 7.73 9.31 9.88
CA ALA A 89 8.84 8.70 10.59
C ALA A 89 10.16 9.49 10.44
N SER A 90 10.35 10.21 9.33
CA SER A 90 11.54 11.06 9.13
C SER A 90 11.58 12.28 10.06
N ALA A 91 10.41 12.79 10.45
CA ALA A 91 10.27 13.96 11.30
C ALA A 91 8.95 13.87 12.11
N PRO A 92 8.87 12.97 13.10
CA PRO A 92 7.63 12.76 13.84
C PRO A 92 7.30 13.98 14.70
N PRO A 93 5.99 14.27 14.94
CA PRO A 93 5.59 15.34 15.85
C PRO A 93 6.34 15.26 17.17
N SER A 94 6.84 16.40 17.66
CA SER A 94 7.62 16.45 18.90
C SER A 94 6.83 15.94 20.11
N SER A 95 5.51 16.15 20.10
CA SER A 95 4.55 15.71 21.10
C SER A 95 4.24 14.21 21.08
N PHE A 96 4.67 13.46 20.04
CA PHE A 96 4.56 12.00 20.08
C PHE A 96 5.46 11.42 21.18
N THR A 97 4.87 10.52 21.96
CA THR A 97 5.59 9.68 22.93
C THR A 97 6.58 8.76 22.21
N THR A 98 7.54 8.19 22.96
CA THR A 98 8.48 7.19 22.43
C THR A 98 7.75 6.00 21.81
N ALA A 99 6.67 5.52 22.45
CA ALA A 99 5.87 4.41 21.94
C ALA A 99 5.17 4.76 20.63
N GLN A 100 4.59 5.97 20.52
CA GLN A 100 3.97 6.43 19.28
C GLN A 100 4.99 6.56 18.15
N LYS A 101 6.19 7.09 18.41
CA LYS A 101 7.26 7.19 17.41
C LYS A 101 7.69 5.81 16.90
N ALA A 102 7.88 4.85 17.80
CA ALA A 102 8.21 3.47 17.44
C ALA A 102 7.09 2.83 16.60
N TYR A 103 5.83 3.02 17.00
CA TYR A 103 4.70 2.45 16.26
C TYR A 103 4.57 3.03 14.85
N PHE A 104 4.68 4.34 14.68
CA PHE A 104 4.65 4.95 13.34
C PHE A 104 5.85 4.53 12.47
N GLN A 105 6.98 4.21 13.09
CA GLN A 105 8.12 3.60 12.38
C GLN A 105 7.83 2.15 11.96
N ASP A 106 7.14 1.37 12.80
CA ASP A 106 6.70 0.03 12.44
C ASP A 106 5.70 0.06 11.28
N ILE A 107 4.71 0.96 11.31
CA ILE A 107 3.78 1.15 10.19
C ILE A 107 4.53 1.54 8.92
N GLN A 108 5.50 2.46 8.99
CA GLN A 108 6.35 2.79 7.83
C GLN A 108 6.98 1.55 7.20
N PHE A 109 7.47 0.61 8.00
CA PHE A 109 8.05 -0.63 7.47
C PHE A 109 7.00 -1.55 6.84
N HIS A 110 5.79 -1.61 7.40
CA HIS A 110 4.69 -2.37 6.82
C HIS A 110 4.24 -1.78 5.48
N GLU A 111 4.02 -0.47 5.38
CA GLU A 111 3.58 0.15 4.11
C GLU A 111 4.64 0.06 3.01
N ILE A 112 5.93 0.16 3.37
CA ILE A 112 7.00 -0.13 2.42
C ILE A 112 6.95 -1.60 1.98
N ALA A 113 6.73 -2.53 2.91
CA ALA A 113 6.63 -3.95 2.61
C ALA A 113 5.43 -4.26 1.69
N HIS A 114 4.27 -3.66 1.93
CA HIS A 114 3.07 -3.81 1.12
C HIS A 114 3.30 -3.24 -0.30
N ARG A 115 3.81 -2.02 -0.39
CA ARG A 115 4.17 -1.38 -1.68
C ARG A 115 5.13 -2.25 -2.49
N GLU A 116 6.23 -2.69 -1.88
CA GLU A 116 7.22 -3.52 -2.60
C GLU A 116 6.67 -4.92 -2.92
N PHE A 117 5.80 -5.48 -2.08
CA PHE A 117 5.09 -6.72 -2.39
C PHE A 117 4.31 -6.59 -3.71
N PHE A 118 3.44 -5.59 -3.84
CA PHE A 118 2.67 -5.42 -5.08
C PHE A 118 3.55 -5.08 -6.27
N LYS A 119 4.54 -4.20 -6.10
CA LYS A 119 5.48 -3.87 -7.17
C LYS A 119 6.15 -5.12 -7.74
N ASN A 120 6.58 -6.04 -6.87
CA ASN A 120 7.24 -7.25 -7.31
C ASN A 120 6.25 -8.28 -7.91
N VAL A 121 5.06 -8.43 -7.34
CA VAL A 121 4.00 -9.29 -7.91
C VAL A 121 3.56 -8.81 -9.29
N LEU A 122 3.40 -7.50 -9.46
CA LEU A 122 3.01 -6.88 -10.71
C LEU A 122 4.13 -6.87 -11.75
N SER A 123 5.39 -6.80 -11.32
CA SER A 123 6.57 -6.76 -12.19
C SER A 123 6.41 -5.69 -13.28
N THR A 124 6.49 -6.04 -14.56
CA THR A 124 6.34 -5.10 -15.69
C THR A 124 4.91 -4.57 -15.88
N ALA A 125 3.91 -5.14 -15.19
CA ALA A 125 2.53 -4.66 -15.21
C ALA A 125 2.25 -3.60 -14.14
N ALA A 126 3.24 -3.26 -13.30
CA ALA A 126 3.10 -2.22 -12.29
C ALA A 126 2.95 -0.84 -12.93
N ILE A 127 2.02 -0.05 -12.42
CA ILE A 127 1.96 1.39 -12.69
C ILE A 127 3.26 2.07 -12.25
N GLY A 128 3.57 3.21 -12.86
CA GLY A 128 4.69 4.05 -12.45
C GLY A 128 4.52 4.62 -11.04
N SER A 129 5.59 5.24 -10.53
CA SER A 129 5.55 5.94 -9.25
C SER A 129 4.54 7.09 -9.26
N LEU A 130 3.75 7.20 -8.19
CA LEU A 130 2.78 8.27 -8.03
C LEU A 130 3.41 9.50 -7.35
N GLU A 131 3.06 10.69 -7.85
CA GLU A 131 3.28 11.94 -7.15
C GLU A 131 2.16 12.14 -6.13
N VAL A 132 2.52 12.52 -4.90
CA VAL A 132 1.60 12.79 -3.80
C VAL A 132 1.67 14.24 -3.36
N ASP A 133 0.57 14.76 -2.82
CA ASP A 133 0.49 16.13 -2.28
C ASP A 133 -0.05 16.15 -0.85
N PHE A 134 0.87 16.14 0.11
CA PHE A 134 0.55 16.27 1.53
C PHE A 134 0.58 17.70 2.05
N SER A 135 0.55 18.73 1.20
CA SER A 135 0.67 20.15 1.60
C SER A 135 -0.41 20.59 2.59
N SER A 136 -1.56 19.92 2.59
CA SER A 136 -2.68 20.21 3.50
C SER A 136 -2.60 19.49 4.85
N ILE A 137 -1.57 18.67 5.09
CA ILE A 137 -1.35 17.99 6.38
C ILE A 137 -0.29 18.77 7.16
N ASP A 138 -0.62 19.17 8.39
CA ASP A 138 0.36 19.69 9.34
C ASP A 138 1.10 18.54 10.03
N PHE A 139 2.30 18.23 9.56
CA PHE A 139 3.16 17.19 10.12
C PHE A 139 3.80 17.56 11.47
N THR A 140 3.70 18.82 11.90
CA THR A 140 4.21 19.23 13.21
C THR A 140 3.19 18.99 14.32
N SER A 141 1.91 18.85 13.96
CA SER A 141 0.81 18.58 14.88
C SER A 141 0.52 17.09 15.01
N ALA A 142 0.51 16.59 16.25
CA ALA A 142 0.07 15.23 16.53
C ALA A 142 -1.35 14.96 16.05
N SER A 143 -2.28 15.91 16.22
CA SER A 143 -3.66 15.74 15.75
C SER A 143 -3.76 15.78 14.22
N GLY A 144 -2.91 16.58 13.56
CA GLY A 144 -2.83 16.62 12.10
C GLY A 144 -2.35 15.29 11.51
N VAL A 145 -1.29 14.73 12.08
CA VAL A 145 -0.75 13.42 11.68
C VAL A 145 -1.72 12.28 12.00
N LEU A 146 -2.27 12.22 13.23
CA LEU A 146 -3.20 11.15 13.62
C LEU A 146 -4.49 11.19 12.81
N GLY A 147 -5.03 12.38 12.52
CA GLY A 147 -6.22 12.52 11.68
C GLY A 147 -5.99 12.06 10.24
N ALA A 148 -4.83 12.37 9.66
CA ALA A 148 -4.46 11.87 8.34
C ALA A 148 -4.23 10.35 8.33
N ALA A 149 -3.50 9.83 9.34
CA ALA A 149 -3.26 8.40 9.49
C ALA A 149 -4.57 7.62 9.59
N MET A 150 -5.50 8.04 10.47
CA MET A 150 -6.82 7.41 10.60
C MET A 150 -7.57 7.38 9.26
N ALA A 151 -7.57 8.50 8.53
CA ALA A 151 -8.26 8.58 7.24
C ALA A 151 -7.64 7.68 6.16
N PHE A 152 -6.32 7.49 6.16
CA PHE A 152 -5.66 6.58 5.22
C PHE A 152 -5.93 5.12 5.59
N GLU A 153 -5.70 4.73 6.84
CA GLU A 153 -5.85 3.35 7.29
C GLU A 153 -7.29 2.84 7.17
N ASP A 154 -8.28 3.65 7.56
CA ASP A 154 -9.69 3.28 7.40
C ASP A 154 -10.07 3.14 5.92
N LEU A 155 -9.50 4.00 5.06
CA LEU A 155 -9.72 3.92 3.62
C LEU A 155 -9.02 2.70 3.02
N GLY A 156 -7.83 2.34 3.50
CA GLY A 156 -7.09 1.13 3.14
C GLY A 156 -7.91 -0.13 3.46
N VAL A 157 -8.44 -0.23 4.68
CA VAL A 157 -9.35 -1.33 5.06
C VAL A 157 -10.57 -1.40 4.13
N ALA A 158 -11.23 -0.26 3.90
CA ALA A 158 -12.39 -0.19 3.02
C ALA A 158 -12.07 -0.59 1.57
N ALA A 159 -10.89 -0.20 1.09
CA ALA A 159 -10.39 -0.50 -0.25
C ALA A 159 -10.16 -2.00 -0.45
N TYR A 160 -9.43 -2.64 0.46
CA TYR A 160 -9.18 -4.07 0.39
C TYR A 160 -10.47 -4.89 0.48
N ASN A 161 -11.34 -4.56 1.43
CA ASN A 161 -12.60 -5.28 1.62
C ASN A 161 -13.53 -5.14 0.40
N GLY A 162 -13.61 -3.95 -0.19
CA GLY A 162 -14.49 -3.71 -1.34
C GLY A 162 -13.93 -4.18 -2.68
N ALA A 163 -12.61 -4.26 -2.84
CA ALA A 163 -11.97 -4.77 -4.05
C ALA A 163 -11.75 -6.28 -4.05
N GLY A 164 -11.75 -6.93 -2.87
CA GLY A 164 -11.45 -8.36 -2.72
C GLY A 164 -12.32 -9.28 -3.59
N VAL A 165 -13.59 -8.93 -3.84
CA VAL A 165 -14.51 -9.70 -4.70
C VAL A 165 -14.09 -9.78 -6.17
N ARG A 166 -13.11 -8.97 -6.59
CA ARG A 166 -12.57 -8.93 -7.96
C ARG A 166 -11.27 -9.72 -8.11
N ILE A 167 -10.75 -10.30 -7.02
CA ILE A 167 -9.56 -11.13 -7.05
C ILE A 167 -9.98 -12.57 -7.30
N THR A 168 -9.48 -13.16 -8.38
CA THR A 168 -9.85 -14.50 -8.82
C THR A 168 -8.78 -15.54 -8.50
N THR A 169 -7.54 -15.11 -8.33
CA THR A 169 -6.43 -15.99 -7.94
C THR A 169 -6.39 -16.15 -6.42
N ASP A 170 -6.56 -17.37 -5.93
CA ASP A 170 -6.58 -17.70 -4.49
C ASP A 170 -5.36 -17.14 -3.73
N ALA A 171 -4.16 -17.24 -4.33
CA ALA A 171 -2.96 -16.76 -3.69
C ALA A 171 -2.93 -15.24 -3.52
N TYR A 172 -3.49 -14.49 -4.47
CA TYR A 172 -3.65 -13.04 -4.35
C TYR A 172 -4.73 -12.68 -3.34
N LEU A 173 -5.83 -13.44 -3.29
CA LEU A 173 -6.87 -13.21 -2.29
C LEU A 173 -6.34 -13.46 -0.87
N VAL A 174 -5.56 -14.53 -0.68
CA VAL A 174 -4.88 -14.82 0.59
C VAL A 174 -3.86 -13.73 0.95
N ALA A 175 -3.12 -13.20 -0.03
CA ALA A 175 -2.19 -12.10 0.21
C ALA A 175 -2.93 -10.81 0.62
N ALA A 176 -3.96 -10.41 -0.13
CA ALA A 176 -4.80 -9.26 0.20
C ALA A 176 -5.44 -9.41 1.59
N GLY A 177 -5.95 -10.59 1.93
CA GLY A 177 -6.50 -10.90 3.25
C GLY A 177 -5.49 -10.76 4.41
N LYS A 178 -4.20 -11.00 4.14
CA LYS A 178 -3.14 -10.76 5.14
C LYS A 178 -2.82 -9.28 5.30
N ILE A 179 -2.77 -8.54 4.20
CA ILE A 179 -2.47 -7.11 4.19
C ILE A 179 -3.60 -6.35 4.90
N VAL A 180 -4.86 -6.57 4.52
CA VAL A 180 -5.99 -5.92 5.20
C VAL A 180 -6.08 -6.23 6.70
N SER A 181 -5.62 -7.42 7.13
CA SER A 181 -5.51 -7.75 8.55
C SER A 181 -4.39 -6.98 9.27
N VAL A 182 -3.36 -6.52 8.57
CA VAL A 182 -2.36 -5.57 9.06
C VAL A 182 -2.96 -4.16 9.11
N GLU A 183 -3.59 -3.69 8.03
CA GLU A 183 -4.24 -2.36 7.98
C GLU A 183 -5.29 -2.19 9.08
N ALA A 184 -6.14 -3.19 9.30
CA ALA A 184 -7.14 -3.14 10.36
C ALA A 184 -6.53 -2.97 11.76
N ARG A 185 -5.30 -3.47 11.98
CA ARG A 185 -4.58 -3.27 13.25
C ARG A 185 -3.94 -1.90 13.33
N HIS A 186 -3.46 -1.35 12.22
CA HIS A 186 -3.02 0.04 12.15
C HIS A 186 -4.17 1.00 12.47
N ALA A 187 -5.29 0.86 11.75
CA ALA A 187 -6.52 1.61 11.96
C ALA A 187 -6.99 1.54 13.42
N ALA A 188 -7.09 0.33 13.97
CA ALA A 188 -7.53 0.11 15.35
C ALA A 188 -6.65 0.84 16.38
N TYR A 189 -5.33 0.75 16.23
CA TYR A 189 -4.40 1.42 17.15
C TYR A 189 -4.45 2.94 17.02
N ILE A 190 -4.48 3.48 15.80
CA ILE A 190 -4.57 4.93 15.57
C ILE A 190 -5.87 5.48 16.16
N ARG A 191 -6.99 4.79 15.96
CA ARG A 191 -8.28 5.14 16.57
C ARG A 191 -8.21 5.13 18.09
N ASP A 192 -7.56 4.15 18.70
CA ASP A 192 -7.40 4.07 20.16
C ASP A 192 -6.51 5.20 20.72
N ILE A 193 -5.46 5.62 19.99
CA ILE A 193 -4.67 6.80 20.37
C ILE A 193 -5.53 8.06 20.35
N ILE A 194 -6.34 8.24 19.32
CA ILE A 194 -7.18 9.44 19.14
C ILE A 194 -8.24 9.48 20.23
N SER A 195 -8.91 8.35 20.46
CA SER A 195 -9.96 8.20 21.47
C SER A 195 -9.92 6.78 22.01
N ASN A 196 -9.48 6.65 23.27
CA ASN A 196 -9.36 5.35 23.92
C ASN A 196 -10.71 4.61 23.92
N GLY A 197 -10.68 3.34 23.46
CA GLY A 197 -11.86 2.50 23.30
C GLY A 197 -12.51 2.55 21.92
N ASN A 198 -12.09 3.44 21.01
CA ASN A 198 -12.67 3.53 19.66
C ASN A 198 -12.01 2.61 18.62
N PHE A 199 -11.15 1.68 19.04
CA PHE A 199 -10.37 0.79 18.16
C PHE A 199 -11.21 -0.03 17.16
N ALA A 200 -12.49 -0.25 17.42
CA ALA A 200 -13.42 -0.98 16.54
C ALA A 200 -14.79 -0.29 16.40
N ASN A 201 -14.83 1.05 16.47
CA ASN A 201 -16.09 1.78 16.38
C ASN A 201 -16.65 1.81 14.95
N LEU A 202 -17.45 0.80 14.59
CA LEU A 202 -18.09 0.67 13.27
C LEU A 202 -19.04 1.84 12.95
N THR A 203 -19.60 2.53 13.95
CA THR A 203 -20.50 3.66 13.71
C THR A 203 -19.79 4.79 12.99
N GLU A 204 -18.52 5.05 13.33
CA GLU A 204 -17.70 6.07 12.68
C GLU A 204 -17.28 5.67 11.25
N LEU A 205 -17.36 4.39 10.92
CA LEU A 205 -17.00 3.82 9.62
C LEU A 205 -18.20 3.68 8.67
N THR A 206 -19.41 4.07 9.09
CA THR A 206 -20.62 3.96 8.24
C THR A 206 -20.47 4.74 6.92
N ALA A 207 -19.78 5.89 6.93
CA ALA A 207 -19.50 6.66 5.71
C ALA A 207 -18.55 5.93 4.74
N LEU A 208 -17.78 4.97 5.25
CA LEU A 208 -16.90 4.07 4.48
C LEU A 208 -17.55 2.71 4.22
N GLY A 209 -18.86 2.58 4.43
CA GLY A 209 -19.62 1.38 4.07
C GLY A 209 -19.63 0.26 5.11
N ALA A 210 -19.26 0.54 6.37
CA ALA A 210 -19.41 -0.45 7.44
C ALA A 210 -20.88 -0.81 7.68
N ASP A 211 -21.14 -2.09 7.96
CA ASP A 211 -22.46 -2.59 8.37
C ASP A 211 -22.46 -2.84 9.87
N VAL A 212 -22.96 -1.84 10.62
CA VAL A 212 -23.04 -1.90 12.09
C VAL A 212 -23.97 -3.02 12.57
N ALA A 213 -25.05 -3.32 11.83
CA ALA A 213 -26.01 -4.35 12.23
C ALA A 213 -25.47 -5.76 11.95
N GLY A 214 -24.75 -5.93 10.84
CA GLY A 214 -24.09 -7.18 10.46
C GLY A 214 -22.72 -7.39 11.12
N GLY A 215 -22.17 -6.37 11.78
CA GLY A 215 -20.81 -6.41 12.35
C GLY A 215 -19.72 -6.50 11.28
N LEU A 216 -19.97 -5.95 10.09
CA LEU A 216 -19.00 -5.93 8.99
C LEU A 216 -18.27 -4.58 8.96
N ASP A 217 -16.97 -4.66 8.74
CA ASP A 217 -16.11 -3.50 8.64
C ASP A 217 -16.37 -2.67 7.37
N ALA A 218 -15.70 -1.53 7.25
CA ALA A 218 -15.75 -0.65 6.09
C ALA A 218 -15.46 -1.42 4.79
N SER A 219 -16.18 -1.07 3.73
CA SER A 219 -16.06 -1.68 2.41
C SER A 219 -16.55 -0.71 1.34
N LEU A 220 -15.66 -0.28 0.46
CA LEU A 220 -15.96 0.66 -0.63
C LEU A 220 -15.50 0.10 -1.97
N THR A 221 -16.33 0.31 -3.00
CA THR A 221 -15.93 0.00 -4.38
C THR A 221 -14.76 0.90 -4.81
N PRO A 222 -13.86 0.43 -5.71
CA PRO A 222 -12.66 1.19 -6.08
C PRO A 222 -12.93 2.62 -6.58
N ASP A 223 -14.03 2.87 -7.29
CA ASP A 223 -14.45 4.22 -7.71
C ASP A 223 -14.71 5.14 -6.52
N LYS A 224 -15.39 4.64 -5.48
CA LYS A 224 -15.67 5.42 -4.27
C LYS A 224 -14.42 5.71 -3.49
N VAL A 225 -13.48 4.75 -3.42
CA VAL A 225 -12.20 4.97 -2.76
C VAL A 225 -11.37 6.03 -3.48
N LEU A 226 -11.24 5.93 -4.81
CA LEU A 226 -10.47 6.91 -5.58
C LEU A 226 -11.11 8.30 -5.58
N ALA A 227 -12.44 8.38 -5.41
CA ALA A 227 -13.15 9.63 -5.20
C ALA A 227 -13.09 10.13 -3.74
N ALA A 228 -12.73 9.29 -2.77
CA ALA A 228 -12.68 9.66 -1.37
C ALA A 228 -11.55 10.66 -1.12
N ASN A 229 -11.76 11.59 -0.18
CA ASN A 229 -10.82 12.67 0.12
C ASN A 229 -9.45 12.16 0.61
N ALA A 230 -9.30 10.92 1.06
CA ALA A 230 -7.99 10.39 1.44
C ALA A 230 -7.18 9.90 0.23
N ALA A 231 -7.77 9.25 -0.77
CA ALA A 231 -7.02 8.89 -1.99
C ALA A 231 -7.01 10.03 -3.01
N GLY A 232 -8.19 10.55 -3.38
CA GLY A 232 -8.35 11.51 -4.48
C GLY A 232 -7.74 12.89 -4.24
N LYS A 233 -7.59 13.29 -2.97
CA LYS A 233 -6.97 14.58 -2.62
C LYS A 233 -5.44 14.51 -2.59
N TYR A 234 -4.89 13.38 -2.17
CA TYR A 234 -3.48 13.26 -1.82
C TYR A 234 -2.64 12.58 -2.89
N ILE A 235 -3.26 11.90 -3.86
CA ILE A 235 -2.59 11.44 -5.07
C ILE A 235 -2.68 12.54 -6.13
N LYS A 236 -1.54 13.19 -6.43
CA LYS A 236 -1.44 14.24 -7.45
C LYS A 236 -1.36 13.67 -8.86
N THR A 237 -0.74 12.49 -9.03
CA THR A 237 -0.78 11.78 -10.30
C THR A 237 -2.22 11.47 -10.67
N LYS A 238 -2.68 11.93 -11.84
CA LYS A 238 -4.02 11.63 -12.33
C LYS A 238 -4.22 10.11 -12.45
N ILE A 239 -5.24 9.57 -11.81
CA ILE A 239 -5.65 8.17 -11.95
C ILE A 239 -6.82 8.07 -12.94
N ASN A 240 -6.67 7.29 -14.01
CA ASN A 240 -7.74 6.97 -14.93
C ASN A 240 -8.21 5.53 -14.65
N VAL A 241 -9.50 5.34 -14.41
CA VAL A 241 -10.09 4.01 -14.19
C VAL A 241 -10.83 3.58 -15.45
N ILE A 242 -10.58 2.36 -15.92
CA ILE A 242 -11.30 1.74 -17.03
C ILE A 242 -11.72 0.32 -16.66
N ASN A 243 -12.80 -0.15 -17.29
CA ASN A 243 -13.32 -1.52 -17.12
C ASN A 243 -13.62 -1.92 -15.66
N LEU A 244 -14.03 -0.93 -14.83
CA LEU A 244 -14.50 -1.19 -13.46
C LEU A 244 -15.87 -1.87 -13.49
#